data_AF-A0A7Y6Z241-F1
#
_entry.id   AF-A0A7Y6Z241-F1
#
_cell.length_a   1.000
_cell.length_b   1.000
_cell.length_c   1.000
_cell.angle_alpha   90.00
_cell.angle_beta   90.00
_cell.angle_gamma   90.00
#
_symmetry.space_group_name_H-M   'P 1'
#
loop_
_entity.id
_entity.type
_entity.pdbx_description
1 polymer ?
#
loop_
_entity_poly.entity_id
_entity_poly.type
_entity_poly.pdbx_seq_one_letter_code
_entity_poly.pdbx_strand_id
1 'polypeptide(L)'
;MLNPFRDSRPEKLVRAIEKDDAVALAKVLSKADTDFLNRPLHDSRHAAELAILAGRPKLLVQILAAGADTHGHARDGHSLMECALLHPHESLGLIGALLQAGADPNAAGHDGQPPLHACFDHCPPERLMLHLSRLLQSGAAIDCRDRDGRSLIDRALLSQRRELIHFVIHSGCTFPDNAPGSLDAETWEYARRCCQDYQIRQQFLAN
;
A
#
# COMPACT_ATOMS: atom_id res chain seq x y z
N MET A 1 47.17 -10.35 -16.98
CA MET A 1 46.33 -9.13 -17.12
C MET A 1 45.15 -9.28 -16.16
N LEU A 2 45.13 -8.50 -15.07
CA LEU A 2 44.04 -8.51 -14.10
C LEU A 2 42.85 -7.73 -14.67
N ASN A 3 41.65 -8.32 -14.63
CA ASN A 3 40.41 -7.70 -15.09
C ASN A 3 39.99 -6.58 -14.10
N PRO A 4 39.90 -5.30 -14.50
CA PRO A 4 39.76 -4.18 -13.56
C PRO A 4 38.32 -3.95 -13.05
N PHE A 5 37.34 -4.72 -13.54
CA PHE A 5 35.93 -4.56 -13.16
C PHE A 5 35.50 -5.63 -12.15
N ARG A 6 35.85 -5.45 -10.88
CA ARG A 6 35.02 -6.02 -9.82
C ARG A 6 33.80 -5.12 -9.70
N ASP A 7 32.67 -5.51 -10.29
CA ASP A 7 31.39 -4.77 -10.14
C ASP A 7 31.27 -4.30 -8.68
N SER A 8 31.09 -3.00 -8.47
CA SER A 8 31.02 -2.41 -7.15
C SER A 8 29.85 -3.03 -6.36
N ARG A 9 29.87 -2.98 -5.01
CA ARG A 9 28.75 -3.54 -4.22
C ARG A 9 27.39 -2.94 -4.64
N PRO A 10 27.26 -1.61 -4.87
CA PRO A 10 26.06 -1.01 -5.45
C PRO A 10 25.68 -1.60 -6.81
N GLU A 11 26.61 -1.73 -7.76
CA GLU A 11 26.33 -2.29 -9.09
C GLU A 11 25.81 -3.73 -9.00
N LYS A 12 26.40 -4.56 -8.12
CA LYS A 12 25.92 -5.92 -7.88
C LYS A 12 24.51 -5.96 -7.30
N LEU A 13 24.19 -5.02 -6.40
CA LEU A 13 22.85 -4.89 -5.83
C LEU A 13 21.82 -4.54 -6.91
N VAL A 14 22.09 -3.48 -7.68
CA VAL A 14 21.23 -3.02 -8.78
C VAL A 14 21.00 -4.14 -9.78
N ARG A 15 22.08 -4.80 -10.22
CA ARG A 15 22.02 -5.90 -11.18
C ARG A 15 21.21 -7.09 -10.66
N ALA A 16 21.30 -7.41 -9.37
CA ALA A 16 20.51 -8.49 -8.77
C ALA A 16 19.01 -8.15 -8.78
N ILE A 17 18.64 -6.89 -8.51
CA ILE A 17 17.25 -6.42 -8.55
C ILE A 17 16.70 -6.45 -9.98
N GLU A 18 17.42 -5.87 -10.93
CA GLU A 18 17.01 -5.80 -12.34
C GLU A 18 16.82 -7.19 -12.97
N LYS A 19 17.67 -8.15 -12.58
CA LYS A 19 17.63 -9.53 -13.07
C LYS A 19 16.72 -10.47 -12.27
N ASP A 20 16.06 -9.97 -11.24
CA ASP A 20 15.25 -10.79 -10.32
C ASP A 20 16.02 -11.94 -9.66
N ASP A 21 17.32 -11.74 -9.38
CA ASP A 21 18.21 -12.76 -8.83
C ASP A 21 18.26 -12.69 -7.30
N ALA A 22 17.33 -13.39 -6.65
CA ALA A 22 17.23 -13.47 -5.20
C ALA A 22 18.49 -14.05 -4.52
N VAL A 23 19.25 -14.91 -5.20
CA VAL A 23 20.45 -15.54 -4.63
C VAL A 23 21.61 -14.56 -4.65
N ALA A 24 21.81 -13.87 -5.78
CA ALA A 24 22.79 -12.81 -5.87
C ALA A 24 22.45 -11.66 -4.90
N LEU A 25 21.17 -11.31 -4.79
CA LEU A 25 20.71 -10.29 -3.85
C LEU A 25 21.06 -10.66 -2.41
N ALA A 26 20.67 -11.86 -1.95
CA ALA A 26 20.98 -12.33 -0.59
C ALA A 26 22.50 -12.34 -0.30
N LYS A 27 23.33 -12.69 -1.29
CA LYS A 27 24.79 -12.65 -1.17
C LYS A 27 25.34 -11.23 -1.01
N VAL A 28 24.72 -10.24 -1.64
CA VAL A 28 25.07 -8.82 -1.45
C VAL A 28 24.59 -8.33 -0.08
N LEU A 29 23.34 -8.66 0.29
CA LEU A 29 22.71 -8.23 1.55
C LEU A 29 23.42 -8.77 2.79
N SER A 30 23.93 -10.02 2.76
CA SER A 30 24.70 -10.59 3.88
C SER A 30 26.00 -9.83 4.23
N LYS A 31 26.42 -8.89 3.38
CA LYS A 31 27.60 -8.03 3.57
C LYS A 31 27.25 -6.54 3.55
N ALA A 32 25.96 -6.22 3.55
CA ALA A 32 25.44 -4.86 3.58
C ALA A 32 25.04 -4.51 5.02
N ASP A 33 25.25 -3.25 5.39
CA ASP A 33 24.68 -2.65 6.58
C ASP A 33 23.47 -1.77 6.19
N THR A 34 22.74 -1.28 7.19
CA THR A 34 21.57 -0.41 7.01
C THR A 34 21.94 0.88 6.27
N ASP A 35 23.09 1.47 6.60
CA ASP A 35 23.58 2.70 5.98
C ASP A 35 23.83 2.51 4.47
N PHE A 36 24.36 1.36 4.07
CA PHE A 36 24.52 1.00 2.67
C PHE A 36 23.19 0.86 1.92
N LEU A 37 22.13 0.35 2.57
CA LEU A 37 20.83 0.16 1.94
C LEU A 37 20.03 1.46 1.80
N ASN A 38 20.27 2.39 2.72
CA ASN A 38 19.54 3.66 2.81
C ASN A 38 20.26 4.83 2.13
N ARG A 39 21.48 4.63 1.62
CA ARG A 39 22.14 5.63 0.77
C ARG A 39 21.63 5.55 -0.67
N PRO A 40 21.56 6.68 -1.39
CA PRO A 40 21.25 6.69 -2.80
C PRO A 40 22.28 5.86 -3.60
N LEU A 41 21.78 5.08 -4.55
CA LEU A 41 22.57 4.38 -5.55
C LEU A 41 22.91 5.33 -6.72
N HIS A 42 23.50 4.84 -7.80
CA HIS A 42 24.04 5.66 -8.90
C HIS A 42 23.03 6.63 -9.53
N ASP A 43 21.73 6.29 -9.55
CA ASP A 43 20.66 7.12 -10.11
C ASP A 43 19.87 7.89 -9.03
N SER A 44 20.49 8.12 -7.87
CA SER A 44 19.87 8.74 -6.69
C SER A 44 18.68 7.98 -6.09
N ARG A 45 18.44 6.74 -6.52
CA ARG A 45 17.38 5.87 -6.00
C ARG A 45 17.88 4.99 -4.86
N HIS A 46 16.99 4.65 -3.95
CA HIS A 46 17.27 3.68 -2.88
C HIS A 46 17.04 2.23 -3.34
N ALA A 47 17.60 1.26 -2.63
CA ALA A 47 17.44 -0.16 -2.98
C ALA A 47 15.97 -0.61 -2.96
N ALA A 48 15.20 -0.15 -1.96
CA ALA A 48 13.78 -0.45 -1.84
C ALA A 48 12.96 0.15 -3.00
N GLU A 49 13.23 1.39 -3.39
CA GLU A 49 12.60 2.04 -4.54
C GLU A 49 12.85 1.25 -5.83
N LEU A 50 14.09 0.81 -6.08
CA LEU A 50 14.39 0.01 -7.26
C LEU A 50 13.61 -1.31 -7.31
N ALA A 51 13.45 -1.99 -6.18
CA ALA A 51 12.67 -3.23 -6.13
C ALA A 51 11.17 -2.98 -6.38
N ILE A 52 10.64 -1.83 -5.94
CA ILE A 52 9.26 -1.40 -6.20
C ILE A 52 9.06 -1.08 -7.68
N LEU A 53 9.93 -0.24 -8.25
CA LEU A 53 9.87 0.12 -9.68
C LEU A 53 10.05 -1.09 -10.60
N ALA A 54 10.86 -2.06 -10.19
CA ALA A 54 11.04 -3.32 -10.92
C ALA A 54 9.91 -4.34 -10.71
N GLY A 55 8.94 -4.06 -9.83
CA GLY A 55 7.83 -4.98 -9.56
C GLY A 55 8.27 -6.27 -8.90
N ARG A 56 9.21 -6.22 -7.94
CA ARG A 56 9.79 -7.42 -7.31
C ARG A 56 9.47 -7.53 -5.82
N PRO A 57 8.22 -7.89 -5.43
CA PRO A 57 7.83 -8.03 -4.02
C PRO A 57 8.76 -8.92 -3.20
N LYS A 58 9.21 -10.05 -3.76
CA LYS A 58 10.10 -10.98 -3.04
C LYS A 58 11.47 -10.37 -2.74
N LEU A 59 12.03 -9.62 -3.69
CA LEU A 59 13.29 -8.93 -3.48
C LEU A 59 13.12 -7.76 -2.52
N LEU A 60 12.00 -7.04 -2.61
CA LEU A 60 11.65 -5.98 -1.67
C LEU A 60 11.58 -6.53 -0.24
N VAL A 61 10.93 -7.67 0.00
CA VAL A 61 10.93 -8.34 1.31
C VAL A 61 12.35 -8.60 1.81
N GLN A 62 13.25 -9.11 0.96
CA GLN A 62 14.64 -9.35 1.35
C GLN A 62 15.39 -8.06 1.71
N ILE A 63 15.19 -7.00 0.92
CA ILE A 63 15.82 -5.68 1.12
C ILE A 63 15.33 -5.04 2.43
N LEU A 64 14.02 -5.06 2.67
CA LEU A 64 13.42 -4.53 3.89
C LEU A 64 13.81 -5.34 5.13
N ALA A 65 13.85 -6.68 5.03
CA ALA A 65 14.31 -7.54 6.11
C ALA A 65 15.80 -7.35 6.44
N ALA A 66 16.60 -6.84 5.50
CA ALA A 66 17.99 -6.45 5.71
C ALA A 66 18.14 -5.04 6.34
N GLY A 67 17.03 -4.36 6.65
CA GLY A 67 17.01 -3.07 7.35
C GLY A 67 16.97 -1.84 6.44
N ALA A 68 16.56 -2.00 5.18
CA ALA A 68 16.22 -0.84 4.35
C ALA A 68 15.01 -0.09 4.94
N ASP A 69 15.05 1.23 4.88
CA ASP A 69 14.01 2.10 5.45
C ASP A 69 12.70 1.98 4.68
N THR A 70 11.63 1.65 5.41
CA THR A 70 10.25 1.58 4.91
C THR A 70 9.59 2.96 4.80
N HIS A 71 10.13 3.97 5.48
CA HIS A 71 9.63 5.35 5.50
C HIS A 71 10.37 6.25 4.52
N GLY A 72 11.28 5.67 3.74
CA GLY A 72 11.99 6.37 2.69
C GLY A 72 11.03 6.97 1.65
N HIS A 73 11.50 8.00 0.97
CA HIS A 73 10.83 8.57 -0.19
C HIS A 73 11.56 8.11 -1.45
N ALA A 74 10.80 7.88 -2.51
CA ALA A 74 11.33 7.69 -3.85
C ALA A 74 12.01 8.98 -4.33
N ARG A 75 12.83 8.86 -5.37
CA ARG A 75 13.62 9.98 -5.93
C ARG A 75 12.78 11.18 -6.36
N ASP A 76 11.52 10.95 -6.76
CA ASP A 76 10.55 11.98 -7.16
C ASP A 76 9.74 12.56 -5.99
N GLY A 77 10.01 12.13 -4.75
CA GLY A 77 9.36 12.62 -3.54
C GLY A 77 8.10 11.85 -3.13
N HIS A 78 7.67 10.87 -3.92
CA HIS A 78 6.57 9.98 -3.53
C HIS A 78 6.99 9.04 -2.39
N SER A 79 6.04 8.63 -1.55
CA SER A 79 6.34 7.59 -0.56
C SER A 79 6.52 6.24 -1.26
N LEU A 80 7.28 5.31 -0.66
CA LEU A 80 7.40 3.95 -1.20
C LEU A 80 6.02 3.26 -1.33
N MET A 81 5.08 3.58 -0.43
CA MET A 81 3.70 3.09 -0.49
C MET A 81 2.95 3.58 -1.73
N GLU A 82 3.07 4.86 -2.08
CA GLU A 82 2.47 5.42 -3.30
C GLU A 82 3.05 4.76 -4.56
N CYS A 83 4.38 4.66 -4.64
CA CYS A 83 5.03 3.98 -5.77
C CYS A 83 4.58 2.52 -5.90
N ALA A 84 4.39 1.81 -4.78
CA ALA A 84 3.87 0.45 -4.77
C ALA A 84 2.43 0.38 -5.29
N LEU A 85 1.55 1.32 -4.90
CA LEU A 85 0.16 1.37 -5.36
C LEU A 85 0.05 1.64 -6.87
N LEU A 86 0.95 2.46 -7.42
CA LEU A 86 1.00 2.79 -8.85
C LEU A 86 1.45 1.61 -9.74
N HIS A 87 1.98 0.55 -9.15
CA HIS A 87 2.48 -0.58 -9.92
C HIS A 87 1.33 -1.45 -10.50
N PRO A 88 1.26 -1.70 -11.81
CA PRO A 88 0.05 -2.24 -12.47
C PRO A 88 -0.34 -3.66 -12.01
N HIS A 89 0.65 -4.54 -11.83
CA HIS A 89 0.40 -5.96 -11.55
C HIS A 89 0.77 -6.34 -10.11
N GLU A 90 1.93 -5.90 -9.64
CA GLU A 90 2.50 -6.31 -8.35
C GLU A 90 2.12 -5.43 -7.15
N SER A 91 1.25 -4.42 -7.32
CA SER A 91 0.89 -3.48 -6.26
C SER A 91 0.53 -4.16 -4.94
N LEU A 92 -0.39 -5.13 -4.95
CA LEU A 92 -0.79 -5.87 -3.75
C LEU A 92 0.39 -6.58 -3.04
N GLY A 93 1.34 -7.12 -3.80
CA GLY A 93 2.52 -7.78 -3.26
C GLY A 93 3.51 -6.77 -2.68
N LEU A 94 3.70 -5.64 -3.36
CA LEU A 94 4.60 -4.57 -2.94
C LEU A 94 4.10 -3.88 -1.68
N ILE A 95 2.81 -3.50 -1.61
CA ILE A 95 2.23 -2.95 -0.38
C ILE A 95 2.29 -3.97 0.76
N GLY A 96 2.06 -5.25 0.46
CA GLY A 96 2.15 -6.32 1.44
C GLY A 96 3.54 -6.42 2.06
N ALA A 97 4.59 -6.33 1.24
CA ALA A 97 5.97 -6.33 1.69
C ALA A 97 6.30 -5.11 2.58
N LEU A 98 5.86 -3.91 2.17
CA LEU A 98 6.07 -2.68 2.95
C LEU A 98 5.36 -2.76 4.31
N LEU A 99 4.09 -3.15 4.34
CA LEU A 99 3.30 -3.27 5.56
C LEU A 99 3.87 -4.34 6.50
N GLN A 100 4.31 -5.48 5.97
CA GLN A 100 4.97 -6.53 6.76
C GLN A 100 6.29 -6.08 7.37
N ALA A 101 6.99 -5.15 6.73
CA ALA A 101 8.21 -4.53 7.25
C ALA A 101 7.93 -3.34 8.20
N GLY A 102 6.67 -3.08 8.52
CA GLY A 102 6.28 -2.02 9.48
C GLY A 102 6.13 -0.64 8.87
N ALA A 103 5.94 -0.52 7.55
CA ALA A 103 5.51 0.75 6.96
C ALA A 103 4.15 1.17 7.56
N ASP A 104 4.01 2.45 7.92
CA ASP A 104 2.75 2.98 8.43
C ASP A 104 1.66 2.92 7.33
N PRO A 105 0.56 2.18 7.54
CA PRO A 105 -0.54 2.09 6.57
C PRO A 105 -1.30 3.41 6.38
N ASN A 106 -1.07 4.40 7.25
CA ASN A 106 -1.68 5.72 7.20
C ASN A 106 -0.75 6.79 6.64
N ALA A 107 0.50 6.46 6.34
CA ALA A 107 1.46 7.41 5.78
C ALA A 107 0.96 7.92 4.43
N ALA A 108 0.38 9.10 4.45
CA ALA A 108 0.04 9.83 3.25
C ALA A 108 1.35 10.18 2.52
N GLY A 109 1.40 9.92 1.21
CA GLY A 109 2.58 10.34 0.46
C GLY A 109 2.46 11.77 -0.02
N HIS A 110 3.08 12.08 -1.16
CA HIS A 110 3.41 13.45 -1.56
C HIS A 110 2.19 14.39 -1.55
N ASP A 111 1.07 13.88 -2.03
CA ASP A 111 -0.09 14.74 -2.17
C ASP A 111 -0.95 14.78 -0.89
N GLY A 112 -0.58 14.10 0.19
CA GLY A 112 -1.31 14.13 1.47
C GLY A 112 -2.60 13.28 1.51
N GLN A 113 -2.82 12.39 0.54
CA GLN A 113 -3.93 11.43 0.57
C GLN A 113 -3.53 10.15 1.30
N PRO A 114 -4.32 9.67 2.27
CA PRO A 114 -4.05 8.39 2.93
C PRO A 114 -4.05 7.22 1.94
N PRO A 115 -3.22 6.17 2.14
CA PRO A 115 -3.16 5.03 1.23
C PRO A 115 -4.51 4.36 0.94
N LEU A 116 -5.42 4.31 1.93
CA LEU A 116 -6.77 3.79 1.75
C LEU A 116 -7.55 4.51 0.63
N HIS A 117 -7.39 5.83 0.54
CA HIS A 117 -8.06 6.65 -0.47
C HIS A 117 -7.33 6.59 -1.81
N ALA A 118 -6.00 6.57 -1.80
CA ALA A 118 -5.19 6.44 -3.01
C ALA A 118 -5.53 5.16 -3.81
N CYS A 119 -6.01 4.09 -3.15
CA CYS A 119 -6.48 2.89 -3.83
C CYS A 119 -7.61 3.16 -4.85
N PHE A 120 -8.49 4.14 -4.63
CA PHE A 120 -9.56 4.44 -5.58
C PHE A 120 -9.04 5.02 -6.90
N ASP A 121 -7.91 5.70 -6.84
CA ASP A 121 -7.35 6.44 -7.96
C ASP A 121 -6.30 5.60 -8.72
N HIS A 122 -5.70 4.60 -8.05
CA HIS A 122 -4.59 3.82 -8.60
C HIS A 122 -4.85 2.32 -8.73
N CYS A 123 -5.81 1.75 -7.98
CA CYS A 123 -6.11 0.33 -8.09
C CYS A 123 -7.26 0.07 -9.07
N PRO A 124 -7.16 -0.98 -9.90
CA PRO A 124 -8.27 -1.37 -10.77
C PRO A 124 -9.49 -1.80 -9.92
N PRO A 125 -10.73 -1.55 -10.38
CA PRO A 125 -11.94 -1.81 -9.61
C PRO A 125 -12.05 -3.23 -9.05
N GLU A 126 -11.55 -4.23 -9.78
CA GLU A 126 -11.59 -5.65 -9.44
C GLU A 126 -10.64 -6.00 -8.28
N ARG A 127 -9.60 -5.19 -8.06
CA ARG A 127 -8.59 -5.41 -7.00
C ARG A 127 -8.73 -4.43 -5.84
N LEU A 128 -9.56 -3.39 -5.97
CA LEU A 128 -9.73 -2.36 -4.95
C LEU A 128 -9.99 -2.96 -3.56
N MET A 129 -10.99 -3.84 -3.44
CA MET A 129 -11.35 -4.45 -2.14
C MET A 129 -10.21 -5.26 -1.52
N LEU A 130 -9.36 -5.90 -2.34
CA LEU A 130 -8.19 -6.62 -1.83
C LEU A 130 -7.13 -5.67 -1.26
N HIS A 131 -6.93 -4.51 -1.88
CA HIS A 131 -6.00 -3.49 -1.40
C HIS A 131 -6.50 -2.84 -0.11
N LEU A 132 -7.80 -2.46 -0.08
CA LEU A 132 -8.43 -1.94 1.12
C LEU A 132 -8.36 -2.94 2.27
N SER A 133 -8.70 -4.20 2.01
CA SER A 133 -8.60 -5.28 3.01
C SER A 133 -7.19 -5.43 3.56
N ARG A 134 -6.17 -5.41 2.69
CA ARG A 134 -4.77 -5.49 3.11
C ARG A 134 -4.37 -4.31 4.02
N LEU A 135 -4.73 -3.09 3.65
CA LEU A 135 -4.42 -1.88 4.43
C LEU A 135 -5.15 -1.88 5.78
N LEU A 136 -6.45 -2.21 5.79
CA LEU A 136 -7.26 -2.29 7.01
C LEU A 136 -6.73 -3.35 7.98
N GLN A 137 -6.34 -4.53 7.47
CA GLN A 137 -5.70 -5.59 8.27
C GLN A 137 -4.38 -5.15 8.90
N SER A 138 -3.69 -4.20 8.27
CA SER A 138 -2.44 -3.61 8.79
C SER A 138 -2.66 -2.41 9.69
N GLY A 139 -3.90 -2.02 9.99
CA GLY A 139 -4.21 -0.92 10.91
C GLY A 139 -4.45 0.43 10.24
N ALA A 140 -4.77 0.45 8.94
CA ALA A 140 -5.21 1.68 8.28
C ALA A 140 -6.51 2.21 8.92
N ALA A 141 -6.56 3.51 9.16
CA ALA A 141 -7.69 4.17 9.80
C ALA A 141 -8.89 4.24 8.84
N ILE A 142 -9.92 3.41 9.10
CA ILE A 142 -11.09 3.27 8.23
C ILE A 142 -11.86 4.58 8.01
N ASP A 143 -11.90 5.45 9.01
CA ASP A 143 -12.61 6.73 8.98
C ASP A 143 -11.69 7.90 8.60
N CYS A 144 -10.48 7.64 8.09
CA CYS A 144 -9.63 8.70 7.56
C CYS A 144 -10.34 9.44 6.41
N ARG A 145 -10.04 10.73 6.25
CA ARG A 145 -10.64 11.58 5.22
C ARG A 145 -9.66 11.80 4.08
N ASP A 146 -10.17 11.79 2.85
CA ASP A 146 -9.42 12.23 1.68
C ASP A 146 -9.29 13.75 1.62
N ARG A 147 -8.69 14.26 0.54
CA ARG A 147 -8.47 15.69 0.33
C ARG A 147 -9.76 16.50 0.14
N ASP A 148 -10.84 15.85 -0.26
CA ASP A 148 -12.18 16.44 -0.37
C ASP A 148 -12.95 16.36 0.95
N GLY A 149 -12.32 15.85 2.02
CA GLY A 149 -12.95 15.62 3.31
C GLY A 149 -13.87 14.40 3.33
N ARG A 150 -13.82 13.51 2.35
CA ARG A 150 -14.68 12.32 2.26
C ARG A 150 -14.08 11.15 3.04
N SER A 151 -14.92 10.46 3.80
CA SER A 151 -14.57 9.18 4.44
C SER A 151 -14.54 8.03 3.43
N LEU A 152 -14.04 6.87 3.84
CA LEU A 152 -14.03 5.68 2.98
C LEU A 152 -15.45 5.24 2.58
N ILE A 153 -16.42 5.36 3.49
CA ILE A 153 -17.83 5.04 3.20
C ILE A 153 -18.44 6.05 2.24
N ASP A 154 -18.08 7.34 2.31
CA ASP A 154 -18.53 8.34 1.33
C ASP A 154 -18.09 7.97 -0.10
N ARG A 155 -16.82 7.57 -0.27
CA ARG A 155 -16.30 7.09 -1.57
C ARG A 155 -17.01 5.83 -2.04
N ALA A 156 -17.29 4.89 -1.14
CA ALA A 156 -18.02 3.66 -1.46
C ALA A 156 -19.45 3.94 -1.93
N LEU A 157 -20.18 4.80 -1.21
CA LEU A 157 -21.55 5.20 -1.55
C LEU A 157 -21.61 5.90 -2.91
N LEU A 158 -20.71 6.87 -3.16
CA LEU A 158 -20.64 7.58 -4.45
C LEU A 158 -20.36 6.64 -5.63
N SER A 159 -19.67 5.52 -5.41
CA SER A 159 -19.43 4.52 -6.45
C SER A 159 -20.64 3.64 -6.79
N GLN A 160 -21.70 3.68 -5.96
CA GLN A 160 -22.90 2.82 -6.03
C GLN A 160 -22.63 1.30 -6.12
N ARG A 161 -21.42 0.85 -5.80
CA ARG A 161 -21.06 -0.58 -5.79
C ARG A 161 -21.46 -1.22 -4.47
N ARG A 162 -22.52 -2.02 -4.48
CA ARG A 162 -23.08 -2.67 -3.27
C ARG A 162 -22.05 -3.52 -2.54
N GLU A 163 -21.19 -4.22 -3.27
CA GLU A 163 -20.15 -5.07 -2.70
C GLU A 163 -19.14 -4.25 -1.89
N LEU A 164 -18.75 -3.09 -2.42
CA LEU A 164 -17.84 -2.18 -1.73
C LEU A 164 -18.50 -1.54 -0.52
N ILE A 165 -19.75 -1.08 -0.65
CA ILE A 165 -20.54 -0.51 0.45
C ILE A 165 -20.65 -1.54 1.59
N HIS A 166 -21.04 -2.77 1.26
CA HIS A 166 -21.17 -3.86 2.21
C HIS A 166 -19.83 -4.12 2.92
N PHE A 167 -18.74 -4.23 2.15
CA PHE A 167 -17.40 -4.44 2.69
C PHE A 167 -16.96 -3.34 3.65
N VAL A 168 -17.13 -2.07 3.28
CA VAL A 168 -16.70 -0.93 4.13
C VAL A 168 -17.52 -0.88 5.42
N ILE A 169 -18.83 -1.09 5.35
CA ILE A 169 -19.69 -1.19 6.55
C ILE A 169 -19.24 -2.33 7.47
N HIS A 170 -19.00 -3.52 6.92
CA HIS A 170 -18.60 -4.68 7.72
C HIS A 170 -17.14 -4.60 8.21
N SER A 171 -16.36 -3.66 7.69
CA SER A 171 -15.03 -3.34 8.18
C SER A 171 -15.05 -2.39 9.38
N GLY A 172 -16.24 -1.94 9.82
CA GLY A 172 -16.42 -1.15 11.04
C GLY A 172 -16.32 0.36 10.85
N CYS A 173 -16.68 0.87 9.66
CA CYS A 173 -16.69 2.32 9.42
C CYS A 173 -17.80 3.03 10.22
N THR A 174 -17.59 4.31 10.50
CA THR A 174 -18.68 5.16 10.99
C THR A 174 -19.65 5.45 9.85
N PHE A 175 -20.92 5.08 10.02
CA PHE A 175 -21.95 5.31 9.01
C PHE A 175 -22.52 6.74 9.12
N PRO A 176 -22.69 7.48 8.00
CA PRO A 176 -23.19 8.86 8.04
C PRO A 176 -24.68 8.93 8.36
N ASP A 177 -25.11 10.00 9.03
CA ASP A 177 -26.52 10.23 9.36
C ASP A 177 -27.39 10.56 8.12
N ASN A 178 -26.78 11.21 7.12
CA ASN A 178 -27.46 11.72 5.93
C ASN A 178 -26.82 11.17 4.66
N ALA A 179 -27.66 10.97 3.63
CA ALA A 179 -27.21 10.52 2.33
C ALA A 179 -26.31 11.57 1.65
N PRO A 180 -25.23 11.16 0.97
CA PRO A 180 -24.50 12.04 0.07
C PRO A 180 -25.40 12.47 -1.10
N GLY A 181 -25.31 13.74 -1.51
CA GLY A 181 -26.33 14.37 -2.36
C GLY A 181 -26.60 13.74 -3.73
N SER A 182 -25.64 13.00 -4.31
CA SER A 182 -25.77 12.34 -5.61
C SER A 182 -26.12 10.84 -5.53
N LEU A 183 -26.48 10.33 -4.34
CA LEU A 183 -26.78 8.92 -4.12
C LEU A 183 -28.25 8.60 -4.44
N ASP A 184 -28.50 7.48 -5.11
CA ASP A 184 -29.85 7.00 -5.33
C ASP A 184 -30.49 6.45 -4.05
N ALA A 185 -31.81 6.56 -3.95
CA ALA A 185 -32.55 6.19 -2.74
C ALA A 185 -32.45 4.69 -2.41
N GLU A 186 -32.29 3.83 -3.42
CA GLU A 186 -32.21 2.38 -3.24
C GLU A 186 -30.87 1.97 -2.61
N THR A 187 -29.76 2.51 -3.11
CA THR A 187 -28.42 2.29 -2.56
C THR A 187 -28.31 2.84 -1.15
N TRP A 188 -28.89 4.01 -0.86
CA TRP A 188 -28.93 4.55 0.49
C TRP A 188 -29.68 3.62 1.45
N GLU A 189 -30.87 3.16 1.04
CA GLU A 189 -31.68 2.24 1.84
C GLU A 189 -30.96 0.90 2.07
N TYR A 190 -30.31 0.36 1.04
CA TYR A 190 -29.47 -0.83 1.15
C TYR A 190 -28.34 -0.64 2.18
N ALA A 191 -27.63 0.49 2.11
CA ALA A 191 -26.53 0.78 3.02
C ALA A 191 -26.99 0.91 4.47
N ARG A 192 -28.14 1.57 4.72
CA ARG A 192 -28.76 1.66 6.05
C ARG A 192 -29.09 0.29 6.63
N ARG A 193 -29.72 -0.59 5.85
CA ARG A 193 -30.03 -1.97 6.28
C ARG A 193 -28.76 -2.75 6.62
N CYS A 194 -27.73 -2.65 5.77
CA CYS A 194 -26.44 -3.30 6.04
C CYS A 194 -25.81 -2.81 7.35
N CYS A 195 -25.87 -1.50 7.63
CA CYS A 195 -25.34 -0.94 8.86
C CYS A 195 -26.13 -1.43 10.09
N GLN A 196 -27.47 -1.43 10.01
CA GLN A 196 -28.33 -1.94 11.09
C GLN A 196 -28.05 -3.42 11.38
N ASP A 197 -27.95 -4.25 10.34
CA ASP A 197 -27.62 -5.68 10.48
C ASP A 197 -26.25 -5.88 11.13
N TYR A 198 -25.25 -5.09 10.73
CA TYR A 198 -23.92 -5.13 11.33
C TYR A 198 -23.96 -4.76 12.82
N GLN A 199 -24.66 -3.69 13.20
CA GLN A 199 -24.80 -3.25 14.60
C GLN A 199 -25.47 -4.32 15.47
N ILE A 200 -26.55 -4.94 14.97
CA ILE A 200 -27.23 -6.04 15.67
C ILE A 200 -26.25 -7.20 15.92
N ARG A 201 -25.46 -7.59 14.92
CA ARG A 201 -24.45 -8.64 15.07
C ARG A 201 -23.39 -8.29 16.11
N GLN A 202 -22.90 -7.05 16.14
CA GLN A 202 -21.93 -6.59 17.14
C GLN A 202 -22.50 -6.66 18.57
N GLN A 203 -23.79 -6.34 18.76
CA GLN A 203 -24.45 -6.46 20.07
C GLN A 203 -24.50 -7.92 20.57
N PHE A 204 -24.69 -8.89 19.67
CA PHE A 204 -24.67 -10.31 20.05
C PHE A 204 -23.28 -10.85 20.37
N LEU A 205 -22.22 -10.28 19.78
CA LEU A 205 -20.84 -10.70 20.02
C LEU A 205 -20.24 -10.12 21.32
N ALA A 206 -20.85 -9.05 21.85
CA ALA A 206 -20.40 -8.36 23.05
C ALA A 206 -21.00 -8.91 24.37
N ASN A 207 -21.93 -9.87 24.30
CA ASN A 207 -22.56 -10.55 25.43
C ASN A 207 -21.99 -11.96 25.62
#